data_AF-A0AA41X3F2-F1
#
_entry.id   AF-A0AA41X3F2-F1
#
_cell.length_a   1.000
_cell.length_b   1.000
_cell.length_c   1.000
_cell.angle_alpha   90.00
_cell.angle_beta   90.00
_cell.angle_gamma   90.00
#
_symmetry.space_group_name_H-M   'P 1'
#
loop_
_entity.id
_entity.type
_entity.pdbx_description
1 polymer ?
#
loop_
_entity_poly.entity_id
_entity_poly.type
_entity_poly.pdbx_seq_one_letter_code
_entity_poly.pdbx_strand_id
1 'polypeptide(L)'
;MSQATPNKDKTLAVLREKMSQLEQSTTDISNFVDTPDTSFLEPDKGQKKSSDDSISQQAFISNADADDIAVAKKETYKQLRHKITRLLSKREHSVAEIIQKLSQQEFSTSDINTVLDKFVENGIQSDARFTFHFVRNCMMKGQGLSRVKQALKVHNIDSSMLHEALDELEIDWYSRAYEVKCKKFGEEVETDWQKKQKQMRFLQYRGFSQDQISFAITESPKDESYRS
;
A
#
# COMPACT_ATOMS: atom_id res chain seq x y z
N MET A 1 5.77 23.88 37.44
CA MET A 1 4.51 23.18 37.08
C MET A 1 4.63 22.81 35.62
N SER A 2 4.70 21.50 35.35
CA SER A 2 5.00 20.89 34.05
C SER A 2 3.70 20.62 33.30
N GLN A 3 3.56 21.13 32.08
CA GLN A 3 2.43 20.83 31.18
C GLN A 3 3.00 20.47 29.79
N ALA A 4 3.05 19.15 29.58
CA ALA A 4 2.84 18.36 28.37
C ALA A 4 3.22 18.91 26.97
N THR A 5 4.14 18.19 26.32
CA THR A 5 4.42 18.19 24.87
C THR A 5 3.18 17.83 24.04
N PRO A 6 2.69 18.67 23.10
CA PRO A 6 1.39 18.43 22.47
C PRO A 6 1.39 17.80 21.06
N ASN A 7 2.50 17.29 20.50
CA ASN A 7 2.51 16.96 19.06
C ASN A 7 2.47 15.44 18.71
N LYS A 8 3.02 14.56 19.56
CA LYS A 8 3.05 13.12 19.27
C LYS A 8 1.69 12.44 19.51
N ASP A 9 1.02 12.81 20.60
CA ASP A 9 -0.22 12.16 21.03
C ASP A 9 -1.46 12.63 20.26
N LYS A 10 -1.52 13.90 19.84
CA LYS A 10 -2.63 14.41 19.01
C LYS A 10 -2.61 13.79 17.62
N THR A 11 -1.46 13.78 16.95
CA THR A 11 -1.30 13.14 15.64
C THR A 11 -1.61 11.65 15.72
N LEU A 12 -1.11 10.95 16.74
CA LEU A 12 -1.40 9.52 16.92
C LEU A 12 -2.86 9.21 17.26
N ALA A 13 -3.57 10.10 17.96
CA ALA A 13 -4.98 9.95 18.29
C ALA A 13 -5.88 10.14 17.05
N VAL A 14 -5.66 11.20 16.27
CA VAL A 14 -6.34 11.42 14.97
C VAL A 14 -6.09 10.24 14.04
N LEU A 15 -4.85 9.76 14.01
CA LEU A 15 -4.43 8.58 13.26
C LEU A 15 -4.98 7.26 13.80
N ARG A 16 -5.53 7.18 15.01
CA ARG A 16 -6.19 5.97 15.54
C ARG A 16 -7.68 5.98 15.22
N GLU A 17 -8.31 7.15 15.35
CA GLU A 17 -9.72 7.32 15.06
C GLU A 17 -10.03 7.13 13.57
N LYS A 18 -9.20 7.69 12.67
CA LYS A 18 -9.35 7.48 11.22
C LYS A 18 -8.98 6.07 10.78
N MET A 19 -7.97 5.45 11.40
CA MET A 19 -7.67 4.01 11.19
C MET A 19 -8.88 3.15 11.53
N SER A 20 -9.61 3.46 12.61
CA SER A 20 -10.84 2.76 12.94
C SER A 20 -11.91 2.91 11.86
N GLN A 21 -12.01 4.07 11.21
CA GLN A 21 -12.95 4.31 10.10
C GLN A 21 -12.56 3.53 8.83
N LEU A 22 -11.27 3.46 8.50
CA LEU A 22 -10.74 2.66 7.39
C LEU A 22 -10.80 1.15 7.68
N GLU A 23 -10.60 0.74 8.93
CA GLU A 23 -10.75 -0.65 9.39
C GLU A 23 -12.23 -1.06 9.47
N GLN A 24 -13.19 -0.16 9.71
CA GLN A 24 -14.63 -0.48 9.61
C GLN A 24 -15.06 -0.80 8.16
N SER A 25 -14.25 -0.44 7.16
CA SER A 25 -14.35 -0.89 5.77
C SER A 25 -13.66 -2.24 5.51
N THR A 26 -13.03 -2.88 6.50
CA THR A 26 -12.58 -4.27 6.36
C THR A 26 -13.81 -5.17 6.27
N THR A 27 -14.29 -5.35 5.05
CA THR A 27 -15.14 -6.48 4.67
C THR A 27 -14.53 -7.72 5.32
N ASP A 28 -15.31 -8.42 6.13
CA ASP A 28 -14.88 -9.54 6.96
C ASP A 28 -14.23 -10.62 6.08
N ILE A 29 -12.90 -10.57 5.98
CA ILE A 29 -12.09 -11.41 5.09
C ILE A 29 -12.29 -12.89 5.45
N SER A 30 -12.70 -13.18 6.69
CA SER A 30 -13.01 -14.51 7.19
C SER A 30 -14.20 -15.15 6.45
N ASN A 31 -15.25 -14.37 6.17
CA ASN A 31 -16.45 -14.85 5.46
C ASN A 31 -16.18 -15.13 3.97
N PHE A 32 -15.15 -14.52 3.38
CA PHE A 32 -14.77 -14.74 1.98
C PHE A 32 -14.06 -16.09 1.75
N VAL A 33 -13.57 -16.74 2.81
CA VAL A 33 -12.88 -18.05 2.74
C VAL A 33 -13.83 -19.22 3.01
N ASP A 34 -14.82 -19.03 3.89
CA ASP A 34 -15.55 -20.15 4.51
C ASP A 34 -17.02 -20.31 4.06
N THR A 35 -17.62 -19.40 3.29
CA THR A 35 -18.92 -19.69 2.67
C THR A 35 -18.74 -20.34 1.29
N PRO A 36 -19.24 -21.57 1.06
CA PRO A 36 -19.27 -22.17 -0.27
C PRO A 36 -20.28 -21.48 -1.22
N ASP A 37 -20.83 -20.34 -0.82
CA ASP A 37 -21.68 -19.53 -1.68
C ASP A 37 -20.85 -18.81 -2.75
N THR A 38 -20.49 -19.64 -3.73
CA THR A 38 -19.80 -19.29 -4.97
C THR A 38 -20.81 -18.85 -6.03
N SER A 39 -22.07 -18.56 -5.68
CA SER A 39 -23.12 -18.14 -6.61
C SER A 39 -22.77 -16.82 -7.33
N PHE A 40 -22.03 -15.92 -6.68
CA PHE A 40 -21.51 -14.70 -7.30
C PHE A 40 -20.27 -14.94 -8.21
N LEU A 41 -19.78 -16.17 -8.31
CA LEU A 41 -18.57 -16.55 -9.05
C LEU A 41 -18.84 -17.37 -10.33
N GLU A 42 -20.10 -17.57 -10.71
CA GLU A 42 -20.40 -18.08 -12.06
C GLU A 42 -19.96 -17.05 -13.10
N PRO A 43 -19.43 -17.48 -14.27
CA PRO A 43 -19.30 -16.56 -15.39
C PRO A 43 -20.68 -15.98 -15.70
N ASP A 44 -20.77 -14.66 -15.79
CA ASP A 44 -21.95 -14.00 -16.36
C ASP A 44 -22.26 -14.72 -17.67
N LYS A 45 -23.44 -15.34 -17.76
CA LYS A 45 -23.96 -15.91 -19.00
C LYS A 45 -24.38 -14.73 -19.89
N GLY A 46 -23.38 -13.96 -20.31
CA GLY A 46 -23.49 -12.86 -21.24
C GLY A 46 -24.19 -13.35 -22.50
N GLN A 47 -25.27 -12.64 -22.83
CA GLN A 47 -26.29 -12.96 -23.82
C GLN A 47 -25.70 -13.40 -25.17
N LYS A 48 -26.18 -14.53 -25.69
CA LYS A 48 -26.06 -14.90 -27.11
C LYS A 48 -26.64 -13.76 -27.97
N LYS A 49 -25.78 -12.96 -28.60
CA LYS A 49 -26.16 -12.23 -29.82
C LYS A 49 -25.86 -13.12 -31.02
N SER A 50 -26.95 -13.56 -31.62
CA SER A 50 -27.03 -14.20 -32.92
C SER A 50 -26.51 -13.27 -34.02
N SER A 51 -25.58 -13.77 -34.82
CA SER A 51 -25.48 -13.42 -36.24
C SER A 51 -24.63 -14.49 -36.93
N ASP A 52 -25.28 -15.24 -37.81
CA ASP A 52 -24.69 -16.12 -38.82
C ASP A 52 -23.53 -15.43 -39.52
N ASP A 53 -22.40 -16.13 -39.70
CA ASP A 53 -22.10 -16.66 -41.02
C ASP A 53 -21.00 -17.72 -41.00
N SER A 54 -21.18 -18.67 -41.90
CA SER A 54 -20.49 -19.94 -42.05
C SER A 54 -18.99 -19.78 -42.37
N ILE A 55 -18.13 -20.60 -41.76
CA ILE A 55 -17.07 -21.37 -42.46
C ILE A 55 -16.63 -22.53 -41.57
N SER A 56 -16.89 -23.73 -42.09
CA SER A 56 -16.41 -25.01 -41.61
C SER A 56 -14.89 -25.13 -41.73
N GLN A 57 -14.23 -25.45 -40.63
CA GLN A 57 -13.07 -26.35 -40.58
C GLN A 57 -13.00 -26.96 -39.19
N GLN A 58 -13.42 -28.22 -39.10
CA GLN A 58 -13.40 -29.04 -37.88
C GLN A 58 -11.96 -29.26 -37.39
N ALA A 59 -11.62 -28.61 -36.28
CA ALA A 59 -10.78 -29.25 -35.28
C ALA A 59 -11.73 -29.95 -34.30
N PHE A 60 -11.77 -31.28 -34.33
CA PHE A 60 -12.37 -32.09 -33.27
C PHE A 60 -11.55 -31.89 -31.99
N ILE A 61 -11.87 -30.84 -31.23
CA ILE A 61 -11.54 -30.80 -29.81
C ILE A 61 -12.63 -31.64 -29.14
N SER A 62 -12.24 -32.72 -28.49
CA SER A 62 -13.21 -33.59 -27.81
C SER A 62 -13.87 -32.80 -26.68
N ASN A 63 -15.19 -32.94 -26.47
CA ASN A 63 -15.89 -32.25 -25.38
C ASN A 63 -15.36 -32.65 -23.98
N ALA A 64 -14.67 -33.80 -23.86
CA ALA A 64 -14.02 -34.23 -22.62
C ALA A 64 -12.82 -33.34 -22.22
N ASP A 65 -12.07 -32.84 -23.21
CA ASP A 65 -10.91 -31.96 -22.96
C ASP A 65 -11.34 -30.60 -22.41
N ALA A 66 -12.52 -30.10 -22.80
CA ALA A 66 -13.02 -28.81 -22.34
C ALA A 66 -13.47 -28.83 -20.87
N ASP A 67 -14.11 -29.92 -20.44
CA ASP A 67 -14.57 -30.10 -19.06
C ASP A 67 -13.36 -30.27 -18.10
N ASP A 68 -12.34 -31.03 -18.49
CA ASP A 68 -11.12 -31.22 -17.69
C ASP A 68 -10.33 -29.91 -17.53
N ILE A 69 -10.23 -29.09 -18.58
CA ILE A 69 -9.61 -27.76 -18.54
C ILE A 69 -10.39 -26.83 -17.60
N ALA A 70 -11.73 -26.86 -17.64
CA ALA A 70 -12.57 -26.05 -16.77
C ALA A 70 -12.41 -26.42 -15.28
N VAL A 71 -12.30 -27.72 -14.97
CA VAL A 71 -12.04 -28.22 -13.62
C VAL A 71 -10.66 -27.77 -13.12
N ALA A 72 -9.61 -27.93 -13.94
CA ALA A 72 -8.27 -27.48 -13.58
C ALA A 72 -8.21 -25.96 -13.32
N LYS A 73 -8.88 -25.16 -14.16
CA LYS A 73 -8.95 -23.70 -13.98
C LYS A 73 -9.68 -23.29 -12.70
N LYS A 74 -10.75 -24.01 -12.34
CA LYS A 74 -11.50 -23.79 -11.08
C LYS A 74 -10.60 -24.02 -9.86
N GLU A 75 -9.77 -25.06 -9.89
CA GLU A 75 -8.83 -25.36 -8.81
C GLU A 75 -7.71 -24.29 -8.73
N THR A 76 -7.15 -23.87 -9.86
CA THR A 76 -6.20 -22.75 -9.92
C THR A 76 -6.78 -21.48 -9.27
N TYR A 77 -8.03 -21.14 -9.58
CA TYR A 77 -8.67 -19.94 -9.01
C TYR A 77 -8.91 -20.09 -7.51
N LYS A 78 -9.24 -21.29 -7.05
CA LYS A 78 -9.37 -21.59 -5.62
C LYS A 78 -8.05 -21.41 -4.88
N GLN A 79 -6.92 -21.84 -5.46
CA GLN A 79 -5.60 -21.64 -4.89
C GLN A 79 -5.19 -20.16 -4.87
N LEU A 80 -5.43 -19.44 -5.97
CA LEU A 80 -5.19 -17.99 -6.05
C LEU A 80 -5.98 -17.24 -4.99
N ARG A 81 -7.29 -17.51 -4.84
CA ARG A 81 -8.13 -16.92 -3.79
C ARG A 81 -7.54 -17.12 -2.40
N HIS A 82 -7.23 -18.36 -2.01
CA HIS A 82 -6.62 -18.65 -0.71
C HIS A 82 -5.31 -17.89 -0.49
N LYS A 83 -4.45 -17.83 -1.52
CA LYS A 83 -3.17 -17.14 -1.43
C LYS A 83 -3.34 -15.63 -1.28
N ILE A 84 -4.22 -15.00 -2.06
CA ILE A 84 -4.52 -13.56 -1.97
C ILE A 84 -5.13 -13.23 -0.61
N THR A 85 -6.12 -13.99 -0.16
CA THR A 85 -6.73 -13.80 1.17
C THR A 85 -5.68 -13.91 2.28
N ARG A 86 -4.79 -14.90 2.22
CA ARG A 86 -3.73 -15.07 3.23
C ARG A 86 -2.71 -13.93 3.23
N LEU A 87 -2.51 -13.27 2.09
CA LEU A 87 -1.67 -12.06 2.02
C LEU A 87 -2.40 -10.90 2.71
N LEU A 88 -3.63 -10.60 2.27
CA LEU A 88 -4.43 -9.47 2.74
C LEU A 88 -4.84 -9.58 4.22
N SER A 89 -4.94 -10.78 4.77
CA SER A 89 -5.27 -10.98 6.20
C SER A 89 -4.17 -10.50 7.16
N LYS A 90 -2.92 -10.35 6.67
CA LYS A 90 -1.80 -9.92 7.52
C LYS A 90 -1.57 -8.43 7.49
N ARG A 91 -1.77 -7.81 6.33
CA ARG A 91 -1.63 -6.38 6.08
C ARG A 91 -2.18 -6.02 4.70
N GLU A 92 -2.38 -4.73 4.49
CA GLU A 92 -2.64 -4.19 3.16
C GLU A 92 -1.49 -4.50 2.19
N HIS A 93 -1.87 -4.85 0.97
CA HIS A 93 -0.98 -5.12 -0.15
C HIS A 93 -1.49 -4.40 -1.40
N SER A 94 -0.60 -3.73 -2.12
CA SER A 94 -0.94 -3.16 -3.43
C SER A 94 -1.24 -4.26 -4.46
N VAL A 95 -2.03 -3.95 -5.48
CA VAL A 95 -2.27 -4.82 -6.65
C VAL A 95 -0.93 -5.30 -7.25
N ALA A 96 0.00 -4.37 -7.49
CA ALA A 96 1.30 -4.68 -8.07
C ALA A 96 2.14 -5.64 -7.22
N GLU A 97 2.10 -5.50 -5.89
CA GLU A 97 2.80 -6.40 -4.95
C GLU A 97 2.22 -7.81 -4.99
N ILE A 98 0.88 -7.94 -5.08
CA ILE A 98 0.21 -9.25 -5.16
C ILE A 98 0.57 -9.95 -6.47
N ILE A 99 0.45 -9.24 -7.59
CA ILE A 99 0.83 -9.75 -8.91
C ILE A 99 2.28 -10.21 -8.90
N GLN A 100 3.22 -9.36 -8.44
CA GLN A 100 4.63 -9.70 -8.40
C GLN A 100 4.91 -10.99 -7.59
N LYS A 101 4.25 -11.17 -6.45
CA LYS A 101 4.44 -12.35 -5.59
C LYS A 101 3.86 -13.63 -6.20
N LEU A 102 2.71 -13.53 -6.85
CA LEU A 102 2.03 -14.69 -7.42
C LEU A 102 2.59 -15.08 -8.79
N SER A 103 3.10 -14.12 -9.57
CA SER A 103 3.80 -14.38 -10.83
C SER A 103 5.16 -15.07 -10.66
N GLN A 104 5.73 -15.07 -9.45
CA GLN A 104 6.91 -15.89 -9.13
C GLN A 104 6.57 -17.38 -8.96
N GLN A 105 5.29 -17.74 -9.05
CA GLN A 105 4.79 -19.11 -8.95
C GLN A 105 4.27 -19.56 -10.32
N GLU A 106 3.82 -20.81 -10.44
CA GLU A 106 3.30 -21.41 -11.68
C GLU A 106 1.88 -20.92 -12.06
N PHE A 107 1.55 -19.65 -11.76
CA PHE A 107 0.26 -19.05 -12.12
C PHE A 107 0.40 -18.10 -13.30
N SER A 108 -0.59 -18.14 -14.19
CA SER A 108 -0.66 -17.17 -15.28
C SER A 108 -1.05 -15.79 -14.74
N THR A 109 -0.43 -14.73 -15.28
CA THR A 109 -0.79 -13.35 -14.91
C THR A 109 -2.24 -13.03 -15.23
N SER A 110 -2.80 -13.62 -16.29
CA SER A 110 -4.21 -13.46 -16.65
C SER A 110 -5.14 -13.99 -15.57
N ASP A 111 -4.84 -15.15 -15.00
CA ASP A 111 -5.65 -15.76 -13.95
C ASP A 111 -5.51 -15.01 -12.62
N ILE A 112 -4.30 -14.52 -12.31
CA ILE A 112 -4.07 -13.66 -11.14
C ILE A 112 -4.94 -12.41 -11.23
N ASN A 113 -4.89 -11.69 -12.35
CA ASN A 113 -5.67 -10.47 -12.56
C ASN A 113 -7.18 -10.76 -12.44
N THR A 114 -7.67 -11.81 -13.12
CA THR A 114 -9.09 -12.19 -13.07
C THR A 114 -9.59 -12.42 -11.64
N VAL A 115 -8.79 -13.08 -10.80
CA VAL A 115 -9.18 -13.30 -9.40
C VAL A 115 -9.03 -12.00 -8.60
N LEU A 116 -7.96 -11.25 -8.81
CA LEU A 116 -7.65 -10.03 -8.06
C LEU A 116 -8.66 -8.90 -8.33
N ASP A 117 -9.15 -8.76 -9.56
CA ASP A 117 -10.19 -7.79 -9.93
C ASP A 117 -11.43 -7.97 -9.04
N LYS A 118 -11.81 -9.22 -8.74
CA LYS A 118 -12.91 -9.50 -7.80
C LYS A 118 -12.61 -9.04 -6.38
N PHE A 119 -11.35 -9.12 -5.92
CA PHE A 119 -10.99 -8.60 -4.59
C PHE A 119 -11.05 -7.07 -4.55
N VAL A 120 -10.70 -6.40 -5.66
CA VAL A 120 -10.82 -4.95 -5.81
C VAL A 120 -12.28 -4.52 -5.84
N GLU A 121 -13.11 -5.17 -6.67
CA GLU A 121 -14.55 -4.90 -6.79
C GLU A 121 -15.29 -5.06 -5.46
N ASN A 122 -14.92 -6.07 -4.66
CA ASN A 122 -15.49 -6.29 -3.32
C ASN A 122 -14.86 -5.41 -2.22
N GLY A 123 -13.95 -4.51 -2.58
CA GLY A 123 -13.28 -3.60 -1.65
C GLY A 123 -12.35 -4.30 -0.65
N ILE A 124 -12.01 -5.58 -0.85
CA ILE A 124 -11.13 -6.36 0.03
C ILE A 124 -9.67 -5.94 -0.20
N GLN A 125 -9.29 -5.71 -1.46
CA GLN A 125 -8.03 -5.07 -1.82
C GLN A 125 -8.29 -3.57 -2.09
N SER A 126 -7.42 -2.70 -1.60
CA SER A 126 -7.47 -1.27 -1.91
C SER A 126 -6.07 -0.67 -1.95
N ASP A 127 -5.69 -0.12 -3.11
CA ASP A 127 -4.42 0.60 -3.29
C ASP A 127 -4.38 1.91 -2.51
N ALA A 128 -5.53 2.56 -2.27
CA ALA A 128 -5.65 3.73 -1.40
C ALA A 128 -5.34 3.37 0.06
N ARG A 129 -5.98 2.32 0.60
CA ARG A 129 -5.68 1.83 1.96
C ARG A 129 -4.23 1.40 2.07
N PHE A 130 -3.71 0.67 1.08
CA PHE A 130 -2.29 0.31 1.03
C PHE A 130 -1.39 1.54 1.11
N THR A 131 -1.66 2.57 0.31
CA THR A 131 -0.85 3.79 0.23
C THR A 131 -0.82 4.50 1.58
N PHE A 132 -1.96 4.69 2.24
CA PHE A 132 -2.04 5.29 3.56
C PHE A 132 -1.16 4.54 4.58
N HIS A 133 -1.34 3.22 4.69
CA HIS A 133 -0.57 2.39 5.62
C HIS A 133 0.92 2.37 5.26
N PHE A 134 1.25 2.38 3.98
CA PHE A 134 2.61 2.39 3.49
C PHE A 134 3.33 3.69 3.88
N VAL A 135 2.73 4.85 3.64
CA VAL A 135 3.28 6.15 4.00
C VAL A 135 3.49 6.22 5.52
N ARG A 136 2.50 5.82 6.32
CA ARG A 136 2.61 5.75 7.78
C ARG A 136 3.79 4.88 8.22
N ASN A 137 3.96 3.70 7.64
CA ASN A 137 5.06 2.79 7.96
C ASN A 137 6.43 3.38 7.59
N CYS A 138 6.53 4.09 6.47
CA CYS A 138 7.75 4.80 6.07
C CYS A 138 8.11 5.90 7.06
N MET A 139 7.13 6.68 7.52
CA MET A 139 7.33 7.71 8.54
C MET A 139 7.87 7.12 9.85
N MET A 140 7.28 6.02 10.32
CA MET A 140 7.75 5.34 11.55
C MET A 140 9.20 4.84 11.43
N LYS A 141 9.66 4.54 10.21
CA LYS A 141 11.05 4.17 9.90
C LYS A 141 11.97 5.39 9.74
N GLY A 142 11.43 6.61 9.77
CA GLY A 142 12.17 7.84 9.57
C GLY A 142 12.63 8.01 8.12
N GLN A 143 11.73 7.73 7.18
CA GLN A 143 11.94 7.98 5.75
C GLN A 143 11.20 9.25 5.35
N GLY A 144 11.87 10.13 4.60
CA GLY A 144 11.30 11.35 4.05
C GLY A 144 10.53 11.11 2.75
N LEU A 145 9.76 12.12 2.33
CA LEU A 145 8.84 12.05 1.21
C LEU A 145 9.47 11.58 -0.11
N SER A 146 10.72 11.96 -0.41
CA SER A 146 11.40 11.53 -1.63
C SER A 146 11.57 10.01 -1.69
N ARG A 147 11.92 9.40 -0.55
CA ARG A 147 12.09 7.95 -0.43
C ARG A 147 10.76 7.21 -0.52
N VAL A 148 9.70 7.79 0.05
CA VAL A 148 8.32 7.30 -0.04
C VAL A 148 7.85 7.28 -1.49
N LYS A 149 7.99 8.41 -2.20
CA LYS A 149 7.66 8.52 -3.65
C LYS A 149 8.40 7.47 -4.48
N GLN A 150 9.70 7.29 -4.25
CA GLN A 150 10.48 6.30 -4.99
C GLN A 150 9.99 4.87 -4.73
N ALA A 151 9.62 4.55 -3.49
CA ALA A 151 9.14 3.22 -3.15
C ALA A 151 7.75 2.95 -3.74
N LEU A 152 6.84 3.93 -3.71
CA LEU A 152 5.49 3.81 -4.29
C LEU A 152 5.49 3.63 -5.81
N LYS A 153 6.49 4.16 -6.53
CA LYS A 153 6.63 3.90 -7.97
C LYS A 153 6.72 2.41 -8.32
N VAL A 154 7.35 1.60 -7.45
CA VAL A 154 7.45 0.15 -7.65
C VAL A 154 6.09 -0.54 -7.49
N HIS A 155 5.18 0.09 -6.74
CA HIS A 155 3.83 -0.41 -6.50
C HIS A 155 2.79 0.08 -7.53
N ASN A 156 3.23 0.82 -8.56
CA ASN A 156 2.34 1.44 -9.56
C ASN A 156 1.22 2.31 -8.96
N ILE A 157 1.51 2.96 -7.83
CA ILE A 157 0.57 3.86 -7.16
C ILE A 157 0.64 5.23 -7.81
N ASP A 158 -0.53 5.78 -8.17
CA ASP A 158 -0.61 7.11 -8.75
C ASP A 158 -0.28 8.21 -7.74
N SER A 159 0.21 9.33 -8.27
CA SER A 159 0.52 10.53 -7.50
C SER A 159 -0.69 11.12 -6.76
N SER A 160 -1.91 10.96 -7.28
CA SER A 160 -3.16 11.39 -6.63
C SER A 160 -3.39 10.68 -5.29
N MET A 161 -3.34 9.35 -5.25
CA MET A 161 -3.50 8.56 -4.02
C MET A 161 -2.44 8.89 -2.97
N LEU A 162 -1.21 9.17 -3.40
CA LEU A 162 -0.18 9.66 -2.49
C LEU A 162 -0.56 11.02 -1.91
N HIS A 163 -1.04 11.96 -2.72
CA HIS A 163 -1.43 13.28 -2.23
C HIS A 163 -2.57 13.18 -1.21
N GLU A 164 -3.61 12.40 -1.51
CA GLU A 164 -4.72 12.12 -0.59
C GLU A 164 -4.22 11.54 0.74
N ALA A 165 -3.33 10.53 0.69
CA ALA A 165 -2.75 9.97 1.89
C ALA A 165 -1.90 10.98 2.68
N LEU A 166 -1.15 11.85 2.01
CA LEU A 166 -0.35 12.89 2.68
C LEU A 166 -1.22 13.94 3.36
N ASP A 167 -2.29 14.36 2.70
CA ASP A 167 -3.25 15.34 3.20
C ASP A 167 -4.00 14.76 4.40
N GLU A 168 -4.42 13.49 4.33
CA GLU A 168 -5.11 12.83 5.43
C GLU A 168 -4.22 12.64 6.67
N LEU A 169 -2.92 12.39 6.47
CA LEU A 169 -1.94 12.17 7.53
C LEU A 169 -1.40 13.47 8.15
N GLU A 170 -1.66 14.64 7.54
CA GLU A 170 -1.24 15.97 8.02
C GLU A 170 0.23 16.02 8.49
N ILE A 171 1.14 15.51 7.65
CA ILE A 171 2.51 15.23 8.08
C ILE A 171 3.38 16.49 8.15
N ASP A 172 3.84 16.84 9.35
CA ASP A 172 4.94 17.79 9.53
C ASP A 172 6.31 17.13 9.26
N TRP A 173 6.77 17.23 8.02
CA TRP A 173 8.06 16.69 7.59
C TRP A 173 9.28 17.37 8.25
N TYR A 174 9.16 18.62 8.69
CA TYR A 174 10.25 19.32 9.37
C TYR A 174 10.48 18.72 10.75
N SER A 175 9.41 18.58 11.53
CA SER A 175 9.45 17.91 12.82
C SER A 175 9.97 16.46 12.70
N ARG A 176 9.55 15.73 11.65
CA ARG A 176 10.05 14.35 11.42
C ARG A 176 11.53 14.30 11.07
N ALA A 177 12.04 15.24 10.26
CA ALA A 177 13.47 15.30 9.94
C ALA A 177 14.30 15.53 11.21
N TYR A 178 13.85 16.43 12.09
CA TYR A 178 14.48 16.69 13.39
C TYR A 178 14.46 15.47 14.30
N GLU A 179 13.31 14.82 14.49
CA GLU A 179 13.19 13.60 15.30
C GLU A 179 14.17 12.50 14.83
N VAL A 180 14.28 12.32 13.51
CA VAL A 180 15.19 11.35 12.90
C VAL A 180 16.66 11.72 13.11
N LYS A 181 17.01 13.02 13.02
CA LYS A 181 18.33 13.53 13.38
C LYS A 181 18.64 13.20 14.84
N CYS A 182 17.75 13.58 15.76
CA CYS A 182 17.96 13.45 17.20
C CYS A 182 18.08 12.01 17.65
N LYS A 183 17.26 11.11 17.10
CA LYS A 183 17.35 9.68 17.40
C LYS A 183 18.74 9.09 17.09
N LYS A 184 19.47 9.65 16.13
CA LYS A 184 20.78 9.12 15.71
C LYS A 184 21.97 9.91 16.26
N PHE A 185 21.85 11.23 16.36
CA PHE A 185 22.96 12.13 16.64
C PHE A 185 22.76 12.98 17.90
N GLY A 186 21.59 12.92 18.55
CA GLY A 186 21.26 13.73 19.72
C GLY A 186 20.60 15.08 19.38
N GLU A 187 20.17 15.78 20.43
CA GLU A 187 19.51 17.10 20.32
C GLU A 187 20.49 18.22 20.00
N GLU A 188 21.75 18.08 20.40
CA GLU A 188 22.78 19.12 20.25
C GLU A 188 22.96 19.56 18.78
N VAL A 189 23.19 20.86 18.63
CA VAL A 189 23.55 21.48 17.35
C VAL A 189 25.04 21.33 17.17
N GLU A 190 25.43 20.68 16.08
CA GLU A 190 26.83 20.38 15.79
C GLU A 190 27.53 21.59 15.17
N THR A 191 28.66 21.98 15.76
CA THR A 191 29.49 23.10 15.30
C THR A 191 30.59 22.65 14.35
N ASP A 192 31.04 21.38 14.45
CA ASP A 192 32.03 20.82 13.55
C ASP A 192 31.45 20.59 12.14
N TRP A 193 32.10 21.17 11.14
CA TRP A 193 31.65 21.12 9.76
C TRP A 193 31.57 19.69 9.20
N GLN A 194 32.54 18.82 9.51
CA GLN A 194 32.57 17.44 9.01
C GLN A 194 31.43 16.62 9.61
N LYS A 195 31.18 16.77 10.90
CA LYS A 195 30.07 16.10 11.58
C LYS A 195 28.71 16.63 11.10
N LYS A 196 28.58 17.94 10.86
CA LYS A 196 27.37 18.52 10.25
C LYS A 196 27.10 17.94 8.86
N GLN A 197 28.11 17.83 8.01
CA GLN A 197 27.99 17.18 6.70
C GLN A 197 27.55 15.71 6.80
N LYS A 198 28.03 14.98 7.82
CA LYS A 198 27.59 13.60 8.09
C LYS A 198 26.10 13.53 8.45
N GLN A 199 25.58 14.47 9.23
CA GLN A 199 24.15 14.56 9.55
C GLN A 199 23.32 14.87 8.30
N MET A 200 23.75 15.84 7.50
CA MET A 200 23.08 16.21 6.23
C MET A 200 22.99 15.03 5.27
N ARG A 201 24.09 14.33 5.01
CA ARG A 201 24.12 13.16 4.13
C ARG A 201 23.20 12.04 4.64
N PHE A 202 23.14 11.84 5.96
CA PHE A 202 22.25 10.86 6.54
C PHE A 202 20.77 11.20 6.28
N LEU A 203 20.34 12.44 6.53
CA LEU A 203 18.97 12.86 6.30
C LEU A 203 18.61 12.89 4.80
N GLN A 204 19.56 13.29 3.95
CA GLN A 204 19.39 13.21 2.49
C GLN A 204 19.19 11.76 2.02
N TYR A 205 19.98 10.81 2.53
CA TYR A 205 19.81 9.38 2.27
C TYR A 205 18.44 8.86 2.76
N ARG A 206 17.92 9.42 3.85
CA ARG A 206 16.57 9.13 4.33
C ARG A 206 15.48 9.75 3.45
N GLY A 207 15.80 10.67 2.54
CA GLY A 207 14.89 11.25 1.56
C GLY A 207 14.18 12.53 2.01
N PHE A 208 14.74 13.25 2.98
CA PHE A 208 14.28 14.58 3.37
C PHE A 208 14.75 15.66 2.37
N SER A 209 13.97 16.73 2.21
CA SER A 209 14.35 17.86 1.35
C SER A 209 15.47 18.70 1.97
N GLN A 210 16.14 19.51 1.15
CA GLN A 210 17.23 20.36 1.64
C GLN A 210 16.78 21.33 2.72
N ASP A 211 15.56 21.87 2.63
CA ASP A 211 14.99 22.80 3.61
C ASP A 211 14.71 22.09 4.94
N GLN A 212 14.13 20.89 4.89
CA GLN A 212 13.88 20.06 6.08
C GLN A 212 15.18 19.65 6.76
N ILE A 213 16.22 19.34 5.97
CA ILE A 213 17.55 19.01 6.48
C ILE A 213 18.15 20.23 7.17
N SER A 214 18.08 21.40 6.54
CA SER A 214 18.66 22.64 7.05
C SER A 214 18.00 23.07 8.36
N PHE A 215 16.67 22.92 8.45
CA PHE A 215 15.91 23.09 9.67
C PHE A 215 16.37 22.12 10.76
N ALA A 216 16.41 20.81 10.47
CA ALA A 216 16.71 19.77 11.45
C ALA A 216 18.13 19.87 12.06
N ILE A 217 19.10 20.44 11.33
CA ILE A 217 20.49 20.57 11.80
C ILE A 217 20.80 21.94 12.44
N THR A 218 19.96 22.95 12.20
CA THR A 218 20.20 24.32 12.67
C THR A 218 19.30 24.67 13.85
N GLU A 219 18.05 24.22 13.85
CA GLU A 219 17.06 24.59 14.86
C GLU A 219 16.91 23.52 15.95
N SER A 220 16.87 23.99 17.20
CA SER A 220 16.33 23.24 18.33
C SER A 220 14.84 23.63 18.41
N PRO A 221 13.87 22.72 18.20
CA PRO A 221 12.44 23.02 18.28
C PRO A 221 11.96 23.41 19.70
N LYS A 222 12.87 23.65 20.66
CA LYS A 222 12.54 24.31 21.93
C LYS A 222 12.32 25.82 21.78
N ASP A 223 12.72 26.42 20.65
CA ASP A 223 12.49 27.84 20.36
C ASP A 223 11.22 28.03 19.51
N GLU A 224 10.05 27.80 20.13
CA GLU A 224 8.74 27.99 19.50
C GLU A 224 8.34 29.49 19.39
N SER A 225 9.28 30.42 19.54
CA SER A 225 9.05 31.86 19.63
C SER A 225 9.00 32.62 18.29
N TYR A 226 9.18 31.95 17.16
CA TYR A 226 9.29 32.61 15.84
C TYR A 226 8.27 32.17 14.78
N ARG A 227 7.25 31.39 15.12
CA ARG A 227 6.10 31.17 14.22
C ARG A 227 4.98 32.17 14.54
N SER A 228 5.17 33.40 14.08
CA SER A 228 4.11 34.43 13.95
C SER A 228 4.02 34.87 12.49
#